data_AF-A0A3P6R0D3-F1
#
_entry.id   AF-A0A3P6R0D3-F1
#
_cell.length_a   1.000
_cell.length_b   1.000
_cell.length_c   1.000
_cell.angle_alpha   90.00
_cell.angle_beta   90.00
_cell.angle_gamma   90.00
#
_symmetry.space_group_name_H-M   'P 1'
#
loop_
_entity.id
_entity.type
_entity.pdbx_description
1 polymer ?
#
loop_
_entity_poly.entity_id
_entity_poly.type
_entity_poly.pdbx_seq_one_letter_code
_entity_poly.pdbx_strand_id
1 'polypeptide(L)'
;MSILELTVTAPRLQAYGKDWQLAVPGSYKPQRPLIRMAGVKNCLTVMTSKQHPRRLTILGSNGQNYVFLLKGHEDTRQDERIMQFFGLVNTLLMSEPETLRRNLTYAPVLSSQSFANF
;
A
#
# COMPACT_ATOMS: atom_id res chain seq x y z
N MET A 1 -5.98 -2.71 -21.30
CA MET A 1 -5.57 -2.06 -20.03
C MET A 1 -5.68 -0.56 -20.26
N SER A 2 -6.53 0.16 -19.51
CA SER A 2 -6.71 1.61 -19.69
C SER A 2 -5.86 2.40 -18.68
N ILE A 3 -5.45 3.61 -19.06
CA ILE A 3 -4.65 4.52 -18.23
C ILE A 3 -5.53 5.72 -17.90
N LEU A 4 -5.51 6.13 -16.63
CA LEU A 4 -6.11 7.38 -16.17
C LEU A 4 -5.01 8.36 -15.81
N GLU A 5 -5.11 9.58 -16.32
CA GLU A 5 -4.19 10.65 -15.96
C GLU A 5 -4.73 11.44 -14.76
N LEU A 6 -3.89 11.61 -13.76
CA LEU A 6 -4.21 12.34 -12.54
C LEU A 6 -4.44 13.83 -12.81
N THR A 7 -3.75 14.41 -13.79
CA THR A 7 -3.98 15.78 -14.26
C THR A 7 -5.44 16.04 -14.59
N VAL A 8 -6.11 15.07 -15.22
CA VAL A 8 -7.50 15.20 -15.65
C VAL A 8 -8.45 14.76 -14.54
N THR A 9 -8.14 13.65 -13.88
CA THR A 9 -9.07 12.99 -12.95
C THR A 9 -9.02 13.53 -11.52
N ALA A 10 -7.87 14.03 -11.06
CA ALA A 10 -7.68 14.59 -9.73
C ALA A 10 -6.59 15.69 -9.73
N PRO A 11 -6.85 16.84 -10.38
CA PRO A 11 -5.87 17.91 -10.54
C PRO A 11 -5.36 18.46 -9.20
N ARG A 12 -6.20 18.46 -8.16
CA ARG A 12 -5.80 18.88 -6.80
C ARG A 12 -4.71 17.98 -6.20
N LEU A 13 -4.81 16.67 -6.43
CA LEU A 13 -3.85 15.70 -5.92
C LEU A 13 -2.47 15.87 -6.60
N GLN A 14 -2.47 16.23 -7.89
CA GLN A 14 -1.25 16.53 -8.63
C GLN A 14 -0.65 17.89 -8.23
N ALA A 15 -1.49 18.92 -8.08
CA ALA A 15 -1.05 20.28 -7.74
C ALA A 15 -0.36 20.39 -6.37
N TYR A 16 -0.73 19.54 -5.42
CA TYR A 16 -0.11 19.50 -4.08
C TYR A 16 1.35 18.99 -4.09
N GLY A 17 1.82 18.44 -5.22
CA GLY A 17 2.93 17.51 -5.40
C GLY A 17 4.35 17.84 -4.92
N LYS A 18 4.59 18.76 -3.98
CA LYS A 18 5.95 19.06 -3.50
C LYS A 18 6.15 19.12 -1.98
N ASP A 19 5.11 19.34 -1.16
CA ASP A 19 5.29 19.57 0.29
C ASP A 19 4.38 18.69 1.17
N TRP A 20 4.35 17.39 0.89
CA TRP A 20 3.55 16.48 1.72
C TRP A 20 4.18 16.31 3.11
N GLN A 21 3.45 16.75 4.13
CA GLN A 21 3.76 16.40 5.53
C GLN A 21 3.25 15.00 5.91
N LEU A 22 2.43 14.40 5.04
CA LEU A 22 1.83 13.09 5.26
C LEU A 22 2.83 11.96 4.97
N ALA A 23 2.80 10.94 5.81
CA ALA A 23 3.52 9.68 5.58
C ALA A 23 2.99 8.96 4.33
N VAL A 24 3.84 8.19 3.65
CA VAL A 24 3.34 7.21 2.70
C VAL A 24 2.41 6.24 3.46
N PRO A 25 1.17 5.99 3.01
CA PRO A 25 0.24 5.12 3.73
C PRO A 25 0.83 3.73 4.01
N GLY A 26 0.63 3.22 5.23
CA GLY A 26 1.18 1.92 5.66
C GLY A 26 2.70 1.87 5.91
N SER A 27 3.44 2.97 5.69
CA SER A 27 4.90 3.01 5.89
C SER A 27 5.35 3.36 7.32
N TYR A 28 4.46 3.96 8.12
CA TYR A 28 4.79 4.45 9.45
C TYR A 28 5.18 3.32 10.40
N LYS A 29 6.34 3.47 11.04
CA LYS A 29 6.82 2.59 12.11
C LYS A 29 7.45 3.46 13.20
N PRO A 30 7.03 3.38 14.48
CA PRO A 30 7.50 4.31 15.53
C PRO A 30 9.02 4.38 15.68
N GLN A 31 9.73 3.28 15.42
CA GLN A 31 11.19 3.18 15.57
C GLN A 31 11.97 3.48 14.28
N ARG A 32 11.31 3.96 13.22
CA ARG A 32 11.97 4.27 11.94
C ARG A 32 11.69 5.71 11.52
N PRO A 33 12.62 6.34 10.77
CA PRO A 33 12.37 7.66 10.19
C PRO A 33 11.09 7.66 9.36
N LEU A 34 10.31 8.74 9.47
CA LEU A 34 9.08 8.92 8.72
C LEU A 34 9.38 9.01 7.22
N ILE A 35 8.77 8.15 6.42
CA ILE A 35 8.81 8.24 4.96
C ILE A 35 7.61 9.06 4.52
N ARG A 36 7.85 10.33 4.16
CA ARG A 36 6.81 11.22 3.67
C ARG A 36 6.51 10.93 2.21
N MET A 37 5.31 11.30 1.77
CA MET A 37 5.02 11.35 0.35
C MET A 37 5.94 12.42 -0.28
N ALA A 38 6.54 12.12 -1.43
CA ALA A 38 7.28 13.08 -2.24
C ALA A 38 6.47 13.48 -3.49
N GLY A 39 5.52 12.64 -3.89
CA GLY A 39 4.61 12.91 -4.98
C GLY A 39 3.80 11.68 -5.37
N VAL A 40 2.87 11.87 -6.29
CA VAL A 40 2.03 10.80 -6.85
C VAL A 40 2.28 10.74 -8.35
N LYS A 41 2.52 9.55 -8.91
CA LYS A 41 2.69 9.41 -10.36
C LYS A 41 1.40 9.79 -11.09
N ASN A 42 1.54 10.49 -12.21
CA ASN A 42 0.39 10.97 -12.99
C ASN A 42 -0.45 9.82 -13.57
N CYS A 43 0.17 8.70 -13.93
CA CYS A 43 -0.53 7.62 -14.62
C CYS A 43 -1.01 6.55 -13.63
N LEU A 44 -2.34 6.38 -13.54
CA LEU A 44 -2.97 5.26 -12.84
C LEU A 44 -3.33 4.18 -13.84
N THR A 45 -2.92 2.94 -13.57
CA THR A 45 -3.27 1.81 -14.43
C THR A 45 -4.57 1.17 -13.96
N VAL A 46 -5.58 1.09 -14.82
CA VAL A 46 -6.82 0.38 -14.51
C VAL A 46 -6.66 -1.09 -14.93
N MET A 47 -6.80 -1.98 -13.95
CA MET A 47 -6.69 -3.42 -14.19
C MET A 47 -7.99 -3.97 -14.79
N THR A 48 -7.86 -4.89 -15.74
CA THR A 48 -9.00 -5.53 -16.40
C THR A 48 -9.51 -6.69 -15.55
N SER A 49 -10.38 -6.37 -14.58
CA SER A 49 -11.12 -7.34 -13.78
C SER A 49 -12.50 -6.79 -13.44
N LYS A 50 -13.39 -7.61 -12.86
CA LYS A 50 -14.77 -7.21 -12.50
C LYS A 50 -14.83 -5.90 -11.72
N GLN A 51 -13.85 -5.65 -10.86
CA GLN A 51 -13.84 -4.51 -9.94
C GLN A 51 -13.05 -3.30 -10.48
N HIS A 52 -12.39 -3.45 -11.63
CA HIS A 52 -11.56 -2.41 -12.24
C HIS A 52 -10.67 -1.65 -11.24
N PRO A 53 -9.89 -2.34 -10.39
CA PRO A 53 -9.07 -1.68 -9.39
C PRO A 53 -7.96 -0.86 -10.06
N ARG A 54 -7.58 0.25 -9.44
CA ARG A 54 -6.60 1.19 -10.00
C ARG A 54 -5.27 1.04 -9.28
N ARG A 55 -4.21 0.77 -10.04
CA ARG A 55 -2.84 0.75 -9.53
C ARG A 55 -2.31 2.18 -9.46
N LEU A 56 -2.14 2.69 -8.24
CA LEU A 56 -1.55 3.98 -7.91
C LEU A 56 -0.07 3.79 -7.54
N THR A 57 0.79 4.74 -7.89
CA THR A 57 2.18 4.75 -7.42
C THR A 57 2.49 6.07 -6.74
N ILE A 58 2.95 5.98 -5.49
CA ILE A 58 3.40 7.11 -4.68
C ILE A 58 4.92 7.07 -4.57
N LEU A 59 5.58 8.20 -4.78
CA LEU A 59 7.01 8.35 -4.53
C LEU A 59 7.20 8.71 -3.05
N GLY A 60 8.06 7.99 -2.33
CA GLY A 60 8.45 8.33 -0.97
C GLY A 60 9.62 9.31 -0.92
N SER A 61 9.77 10.01 0.19
CA SER A 61 10.91 10.91 0.46
C SER A 61 12.27 10.22 0.52
N ASN A 62 12.27 8.88 0.58
CA ASN A 62 13.45 8.02 0.47
C ASN A 62 13.79 7.62 -0.98
N GLY A 63 13.08 8.16 -1.98
CA GLY A 63 13.28 7.85 -3.40
C GLY A 63 12.64 6.54 -3.86
N GLN A 64 11.97 5.79 -2.98
CA GLN A 64 11.35 4.51 -3.30
C GLN A 64 9.93 4.70 -3.86
N ASN A 65 9.53 3.83 -4.79
CA ASN A 65 8.17 3.79 -5.32
C ASN A 65 7.32 2.83 -4.49
N TYR A 66 6.17 3.31 -4.03
CA TYR A 66 5.18 2.55 -3.28
C TYR A 66 3.95 2.35 -4.15
N VAL A 67 3.63 1.09 -4.42
CA VAL A 67 2.51 0.72 -5.29
C VAL A 67 1.31 0.36 -4.44
N PHE A 68 0.18 0.99 -4.76
CA PHE A 68 -1.08 0.80 -4.08
C PHE A 68 -2.16 0.32 -5.04
N LEU A 69 -3.07 -0.50 -4.52
CA LEU A 69 -4.27 -0.92 -5.24
C LEU A 69 -5.48 -0.19 -4.67
N LEU A 70 -6.07 0.69 -5.49
CA LEU A 70 -7.28 1.43 -5.14
C LEU A 70 -8.52 0.63 -5.54
N LYS A 71 -9.30 0.23 -4.53
CA LYS A 71 -10.60 -0.43 -4.65
C LYS A 71 -11.68 0.59 -4.32
N GLY A 72 -12.61 0.86 -5.25
CA GLY A 72 -13.60 1.94 -5.07
C GLY A 72 -14.99 1.49 -4.58
N HIS A 73 -15.26 0.19 -4.57
CA HIS A 73 -16.59 -0.37 -4.28
C HIS A 73 -16.50 -1.62 -3.39
N GLU A 74 -15.44 -1.74 -2.60
CA GLU A 74 -15.26 -2.86 -1.67
C GLU A 74 -14.95 -2.32 -0.28
N ASP A 75 -15.58 -2.91 0.73
CA ASP A 75 -15.23 -2.66 2.12
C ASP A 75 -13.95 -3.41 2.47
N THR A 76 -12.83 -2.70 2.54
CA THR A 76 -11.50 -3.26 2.82
C THR A 76 -11.27 -3.52 4.30
N ARG A 77 -12.23 -3.25 5.20
CA ARG A 77 -12.05 -3.45 6.65
C ARG A 77 -11.86 -4.92 6.99
N GLN A 78 -12.55 -5.83 6.30
CA GLN A 78 -12.36 -7.27 6.51
C GLN A 78 -10.95 -7.70 6.11
N ASP A 79 -10.47 -7.25 4.95
CA ASP A 79 -9.10 -7.48 4.48
C ASP A 79 -8.08 -6.97 5.52
N GLU A 80 -8.30 -5.77 6.07
CA GLU A 80 -7.43 -5.19 7.10
C GLU A 80 -7.38 -6.03 8.39
N ARG A 81 -8.53 -6.50 8.89
CA ARG A 81 -8.57 -7.35 10.10
C ARG A 81 -7.90 -8.69 9.87
N ILE A 82 -8.08 -9.28 8.69
CA ILE A 82 -7.39 -10.51 8.29
C ILE A 82 -5.87 -10.29 8.24
N MET A 83 -5.41 -9.15 7.72
CA MET A 83 -3.99 -8.79 7.73
C MET A 83 -3.43 -8.63 9.16
N GLN A 84 -4.19 -8.04 10.08
CA GLN A 84 -3.81 -7.95 11.49
C GLN A 84 -3.69 -9.35 12.12
N PHE A 85 -4.65 -10.24 11.83
CA PHE A 85 -4.63 -11.63 12.29
C PHE A 85 -3.40 -12.37 11.77
N PHE A 86 -3.06 -12.23 10.48
CA PHE A 86 -1.83 -12.84 9.95
C PHE A 86 -0.55 -12.25 10.57
N GLY A 87 -0.56 -10.98 10.97
CA GLY A 87 0.52 -10.39 11.76
C GLY A 87 0.71 -11.10 13.12
N LEU A 88 -0.39 -11.43 13.79
CA LEU A 88 -0.35 -12.23 15.03
C LEU A 88 0.18 -13.64 14.76
N VAL A 89 -0.34 -14.33 13.74
CA VAL A 89 0.10 -15.69 13.38
C VAL A 89 1.61 -15.71 13.09
N ASN A 90 2.12 -14.73 12.34
CA ASN A 90 3.55 -14.61 12.07
C ASN A 90 4.38 -14.41 13.35
N THR A 91 3.85 -13.67 14.32
CA THR A 91 4.50 -13.49 15.62
C THR A 91 4.60 -14.82 16.38
N LEU A 92 3.54 -15.62 16.37
CA LEU A 92 3.54 -16.95 17.00
C LEU A 92 4.50 -17.92 16.29
N LEU A 93 4.49 -17.95 14.95
CA LEU A 93 5.41 -18.78 14.16
C LEU A 93 6.89 -18.42 14.39
N MET A 94 7.20 -17.16 14.66
CA MET A 94 8.56 -16.74 14.99
C MET A 94 8.97 -17.07 16.42
N SER A 95 8.01 -17.27 17.33
CA SER A 95 8.29 -17.61 18.74
C SER A 95 8.63 -19.09 18.95
N GLU A 96 8.17 -19.98 18.06
CA GLU A 96 8.38 -21.42 18.18
C GLU A 96 9.66 -21.86 17.43
N PRO A 97 10.67 -22.46 18.11
CA PRO A 97 11.98 -22.79 17.50
C PRO A 97 11.89 -23.69 16.26
N GLU A 98 10.95 -24.61 16.29
CA GLU A 98 10.62 -25.56 15.23
C GLU A 98 10.20 -24.84 13.94
N THR A 99 9.24 -23.92 14.02
CA THR A 99 8.72 -23.16 12.87
C THR A 99 9.66 -22.05 12.43
N LEU A 100 10.40 -21.45 13.37
CA LEU A 100 11.43 -20.45 13.09
C LEU A 100 12.55 -21.05 12.25
N ARG A 101 13.06 -22.25 12.61
CA ARG A 101 14.09 -22.97 11.83
C ARG A 101 13.65 -23.25 10.39
N ARG A 102 12.35 -23.38 10.17
CA ARG A 102 11.72 -23.67 8.87
C ARG A 102 11.33 -22.40 8.12
N ASN A 103 11.59 -21.22 8.69
CA ASN A 103 11.25 -19.90 8.12
C ASN A 103 9.78 -19.79 7.68
N LEU A 104 8.87 -20.41 8.45
CA LEU A 104 7.46 -20.37 8.13
C LEU A 104 6.91 -18.97 8.40
N THR A 105 6.51 -18.29 7.34
CA THR A 105 5.86 -16.98 7.41
C THR A 105 4.68 -16.95 6.46
N TYR A 106 3.56 -16.42 6.93
CA TYR A 106 2.44 -16.08 6.08
C TYR A 106 2.72 -14.71 5.46
N ALA A 107 3.09 -14.70 4.18
CA ALA A 107 3.21 -13.49 3.38
C ALA A 107 2.00 -13.39 2.45
N PRO A 108 0.90 -12.74 2.87
CA PRO A 108 -0.21 -12.53 1.98
C PRO A 108 0.29 -11.68 0.80
N VAL A 109 -0.18 -11.99 -0.41
CA VAL A 109 0.08 -11.19 -1.63
C VAL A 109 -0.29 -9.70 -1.42
N LEU A 110 -1.16 -9.42 -0.45
CA LEU A 110 -1.58 -8.09 -0.01
C LEU A 110 -0.52 -7.33 0.81
N SER A 111 0.54 -7.98 1.28
CA SER A 111 1.62 -7.35 2.06
C SER A 111 2.65 -6.59 1.20
N SER A 112 2.74 -6.91 -0.10
CA SER A 112 3.62 -6.24 -1.06
C SER A 112 2.91 -5.17 -1.90
N GLN A 113 1.58 -5.10 -1.84
CA GLN A 113 0.77 -4.05 -2.47
C GLN A 113 -0.11 -3.42 -1.39
N SER A 114 0.37 -2.34 -0.78
CA SER A 114 -0.36 -1.66 0.28
C SER A 114 -1.73 -1.21 -0.24
N PHE A 115 -2.80 -1.45 0.53
CA PHE A 115 -4.06 -0.77 0.31
C PHE A 115 -3.91 0.68 0.74
N ALA A 116 -4.13 1.61 -0.17
CA ALA A 116 -4.31 3.00 0.23
C ALA A 116 -5.79 3.16 0.55
N ASN A 117 -6.12 3.15 1.83
CA ASN A 117 -7.38 3.74 2.28
C ASN A 117 -7.23 5.26 2.04
N PHE A 118 -8.05 5.80 1.15
CA PHE A 118 -8.38 7.23 1.11
C PHE A 118 -9.80 7.39 1.63
#